data_AF-A0ABD3Y544-F1
#
_entry.id   AF-A0ABD3Y544-F1
#
_cell.length_a   1.000
_cell.length_b   1.000
_cell.length_c   1.000
_cell.angle_alpha   90.00
_cell.angle_beta   90.00
_cell.angle_gamma   90.00
#
_symmetry.space_group_name_H-M   'P 1'
#
loop_
_entity.id
_entity.type
_entity.pdbx_description
1 polymer ?
#
loop_
_entity_poly.entity_id
_entity_poly.type
_entity_poly.pdbx_seq_one_letter_code
_entity_poly.pdbx_strand_id
1 'polypeptide(L)'
;MPAPAAPRITLEQARQLVTFLENGEHDKADQLILDTASKEQSEIFDEVGKLTRQLHEALKGFELDTRLTDLTNDAIPDAKKRLNYVIEMTENAANKTMDAVEASLPIAQQLADEISHIKPTWDRLMSREIELGEFKVLCHSIDKFMSSSHHKTDELQSFMTNILMAQDYQDLTGQVIRRIIELVREVEESLLHLLTAFSEQDISKAVALKPQKIDDPVDPETLAGPEGPIIDKESRNDVVSDQDEVDDLLSSLGF
;
A
#
# COMPACT_ATOMS: atom_id res chain seq x y z
N MET A 1 -35.85 12.91 21.52
CA MET A 1 -36.31 13.00 22.92
C MET A 1 -36.27 11.59 23.51
N PRO A 2 -35.54 11.34 24.60
CA PRO A 2 -35.52 10.02 25.24
C PRO A 2 -36.91 9.72 25.82
N ALA A 3 -37.35 8.47 25.73
CA ALA A 3 -38.62 8.02 26.30
C ALA A 3 -38.59 8.24 27.83
N PRO A 4 -39.72 8.65 28.47
CA PRO A 4 -39.75 8.83 29.92
C PRO A 4 -39.47 7.48 30.59
N ALA A 5 -38.46 7.46 31.46
CA ALA A 5 -38.15 6.29 32.28
C ALA A 5 -39.41 5.84 33.03
N ALA A 6 -39.73 4.54 32.94
CA ALA A 6 -40.86 3.97 33.66
C ALA A 6 -40.74 4.29 35.17
N PRO A 7 -41.86 4.59 35.86
CA PRO A 7 -41.82 4.97 37.27
C PRO A 7 -41.19 3.84 38.10
N ARG A 8 -40.11 4.18 38.82
CA ARG A 8 -39.25 3.24 39.57
C ARG A 8 -39.93 2.58 40.77
N ILE A 9 -41.03 3.17 41.24
CA ILE A 9 -41.87 2.66 42.31
C ILE A 9 -43.31 2.78 41.82
N THR A 10 -44.09 1.70 41.94
CA THR A 10 -45.52 1.78 41.58
C THR A 10 -46.28 2.61 42.61
N LEU A 11 -47.41 3.20 42.21
CA LEU A 11 -48.26 3.97 43.14
C LEU A 11 -48.69 3.13 44.36
N GLU A 12 -48.82 1.82 44.18
CA GLU A 12 -49.14 0.87 45.25
C GLU A 12 -47.97 0.68 46.23
N GLN A 13 -46.76 0.50 45.73
CA GLN A 13 -45.54 0.41 46.55
C GLN A 13 -45.26 1.71 47.30
N ALA A 14 -45.52 2.87 46.68
CA ALA A 14 -45.38 4.18 47.34
C ALA A 14 -46.39 4.34 48.48
N ARG A 15 -47.63 3.88 48.31
CA ARG A 15 -48.63 3.87 49.39
C ARG A 15 -48.25 2.92 50.51
N GLN A 16 -47.77 1.73 50.18
CA GLN A 16 -47.29 0.75 51.16
C GLN A 16 -46.09 1.27 51.96
N LEU A 17 -45.14 1.94 51.30
CA LEU A 17 -43.99 2.57 51.96
C LEU A 17 -44.43 3.64 52.97
N VAL A 18 -45.39 4.49 52.59
CA VAL A 18 -45.98 5.49 53.50
C VAL A 18 -46.66 4.83 54.68
N THR A 19 -47.45 3.78 54.45
CA THR A 19 -48.12 3.03 55.54
C THR A 19 -47.12 2.35 56.48
N PHE A 20 -46.01 1.79 55.98
CA PHE A 20 -44.96 1.19 56.82
C PHE A 20 -44.24 2.26 57.66
N LEU A 21 -43.97 3.43 57.09
CA LEU A 21 -43.36 4.56 57.80
C LEU A 21 -44.30 5.19 58.85
N GLU A 22 -45.60 5.31 58.56
CA GLU A 22 -46.61 5.82 59.50
C GLU A 22 -46.81 4.90 60.70
N ASN A 23 -46.64 3.59 60.52
CA ASN A 23 -46.77 2.58 61.57
C ASN A 23 -45.45 2.32 62.34
N GLY A 24 -44.37 3.03 62.03
CA GLY A 24 -43.05 2.85 62.67
C GLY A 24 -42.33 1.54 62.30
N GLU A 25 -42.79 0.84 61.26
CA GLU A 25 -42.22 -0.41 60.78
C GLU A 25 -41.05 -0.14 59.80
N HIS A 26 -40.01 0.52 60.31
CA HIS A 26 -38.85 0.94 59.52
C HIS A 26 -38.13 -0.24 58.82
N ASP A 27 -38.06 -1.40 59.47
CA ASP A 27 -37.43 -2.60 58.91
C ASP A 27 -38.11 -3.08 57.61
N LYS A 28 -39.45 -2.98 57.53
CA LYS A 28 -40.21 -3.38 56.32
C LYS A 28 -40.13 -2.32 55.23
N ALA A 29 -40.06 -1.05 55.62
CA ALA A 29 -39.85 0.05 54.68
C ALA A 29 -38.45 -0.04 54.01
N ASP A 30 -37.41 -0.34 54.80
CA ASP A 30 -36.05 -0.52 54.30
C ASP A 30 -35.94 -1.76 53.39
N GLN A 31 -36.61 -2.87 53.72
CA GLN A 31 -36.70 -4.05 52.85
C GLN A 31 -37.35 -3.72 51.50
N LEU A 32 -38.44 -2.95 51.48
CA LEU A 32 -39.13 -2.58 50.25
C LEU A 32 -38.25 -1.70 49.33
N ILE A 33 -37.44 -0.83 49.92
CA ILE A 33 -36.45 -0.01 49.20
C ILE A 33 -35.32 -0.90 48.67
N LEU A 34 -34.81 -1.83 49.48
CA LEU A 34 -33.74 -2.75 49.09
C LEU A 34 -34.17 -3.68 47.96
N ASP A 35 -35.41 -4.17 47.98
CA ASP A 35 -35.99 -5.00 46.92
C ASP A 35 -36.16 -4.23 45.61
N THR A 36 -36.48 -2.94 45.69
CA THR A 36 -36.56 -2.06 44.51
C THR A 36 -35.17 -1.77 43.94
N ALA A 37 -34.18 -1.50 44.80
CA ALA A 37 -32.80 -1.24 44.40
C ALA A 37 -32.09 -2.49 43.87
N SER A 38 -32.38 -3.67 44.42
CA SER A 38 -31.82 -4.95 43.94
C SER A 38 -32.36 -5.32 42.57
N LYS A 39 -33.62 -5.00 42.28
CA LYS A 39 -34.20 -5.14 40.94
C LYS A 39 -33.53 -4.22 39.92
N GLU A 40 -33.21 -2.98 40.30
CA GLU A 40 -32.44 -2.04 39.45
C GLU A 40 -31.02 -2.57 39.18
N GLN A 41 -30.34 -3.09 40.20
CA GLN A 41 -29.04 -3.74 40.01
C GLN A 41 -29.15 -4.95 39.08
N SER A 42 -30.15 -5.81 39.27
CA SER A 42 -30.39 -6.97 38.40
C SER A 42 -30.63 -6.56 36.95
N GLU A 43 -31.45 -5.53 36.71
CA GLU A 43 -31.70 -5.01 35.35
C GLU A 43 -30.43 -4.44 34.72
N ILE A 44 -29.58 -3.74 35.47
CA ILE A 44 -28.28 -3.24 34.98
C ILE A 44 -27.34 -4.41 34.67
N PHE A 45 -27.26 -5.42 35.54
CA PHE A 45 -26.42 -6.60 35.31
C PHE A 45 -26.92 -7.44 34.13
N ASP A 46 -28.23 -7.53 33.93
CA ASP A 46 -28.84 -8.19 32.77
C ASP A 46 -28.52 -7.44 31.49
N GLU A 47 -28.55 -6.11 31.51
CA GLU A 47 -28.24 -5.30 30.34
C GLU A 47 -26.74 -5.28 30.00
N VAL A 48 -25.87 -5.24 31.02
CA VAL A 48 -24.42 -5.45 30.86
C VAL A 48 -24.15 -6.87 30.34
N GLY A 49 -24.88 -7.87 30.84
CA GLY A 49 -24.79 -9.25 30.37
C GLY A 49 -25.21 -9.41 28.91
N LYS A 50 -26.26 -8.71 28.48
CA LYS A 50 -26.68 -8.65 27.07
C LYS A 50 -25.62 -7.96 26.21
N LEU A 51 -25.13 -6.79 26.60
CA LEU A 51 -24.05 -6.08 25.90
C LEU A 51 -22.79 -6.94 25.77
N THR A 52 -22.42 -7.66 26.82
CA THR A 52 -21.25 -8.55 26.81
C THR A 52 -21.48 -9.76 25.90
N ARG A 53 -22.69 -10.35 25.88
CA ARG A 53 -23.04 -11.43 24.95
C ARG A 53 -23.12 -10.95 23.51
N GLN A 54 -23.67 -9.76 23.26
CA GLN A 54 -23.70 -9.14 21.92
C GLN A 54 -22.28 -8.88 21.42
N LEU A 55 -21.40 -8.32 22.27
CA LEU A 55 -19.98 -8.15 21.95
C LEU A 55 -19.32 -9.50 21.66
N HIS A 56 -19.59 -10.51 22.47
CA HIS A 56 -19.03 -11.85 22.27
C HIS A 56 -19.55 -12.54 21.00
N GLU A 57 -20.85 -12.42 20.68
CA GLU A 57 -21.43 -12.96 19.45
C GLU A 57 -20.94 -12.23 18.20
N ALA A 58 -20.78 -10.91 18.27
CA ALA A 58 -20.18 -10.13 17.19
C ALA A 58 -18.71 -10.48 16.99
N LEU A 59 -17.94 -10.64 18.08
CA LEU A 59 -16.52 -11.02 18.04
C LEU A 59 -16.32 -12.49 17.60
N LYS A 60 -17.29 -13.36 17.89
CA LYS A 60 -17.32 -14.73 17.38
C LYS A 60 -17.73 -14.79 15.91
N GLY A 61 -18.68 -13.94 15.50
CA GLY A 61 -19.01 -13.73 14.08
C GLY A 61 -17.82 -13.17 13.30
N PHE A 62 -16.99 -12.37 13.96
CA PHE A 62 -15.72 -11.86 13.45
C PHE A 62 -14.64 -12.96 13.31
N GLU A 63 -14.48 -13.85 14.30
CA GLU A 63 -13.61 -15.05 14.16
C GLU A 63 -14.09 -16.00 13.05
N LEU A 64 -15.37 -15.95 12.68
CA LEU A 64 -15.98 -16.75 11.61
C LEU A 64 -15.88 -16.10 10.22
N ASP A 65 -15.46 -14.83 10.11
CA ASP A 65 -15.22 -14.20 8.82
C ASP A 65 -13.89 -14.70 8.25
N THR A 66 -13.98 -15.80 7.49
CA THR A 66 -12.83 -16.42 6.82
C THR A 66 -12.07 -15.41 5.98
N ARG A 67 -12.75 -14.41 5.41
CA ARG A 67 -12.14 -13.41 4.54
C ARG A 67 -11.12 -12.54 5.27
N LEU A 68 -11.40 -12.13 6.51
CA LEU A 68 -10.44 -11.32 7.28
C LEU A 68 -9.28 -12.17 7.83
N THR A 69 -9.57 -13.43 8.15
CA THR A 69 -8.55 -14.41 8.55
C THR A 69 -7.57 -14.65 7.42
N ASP A 70 -8.06 -14.82 6.18
CA ASP A 70 -7.25 -14.96 4.97
C ASP A 70 -6.43 -13.68 4.69
N LEU A 71 -7.06 -12.51 4.85
CA LEU A 71 -6.39 -11.20 4.73
C LEU A 71 -5.21 -11.07 5.70
N THR A 72 -5.42 -11.47 6.96
CA THR A 72 -4.44 -11.29 8.05
C THR A 72 -3.32 -12.33 8.00
N ASN A 73 -3.64 -13.58 7.68
CA ASN A 73 -2.68 -14.68 7.69
C ASN A 73 -1.86 -14.78 6.40
N ASP A 74 -2.43 -14.43 5.24
CA ASP A 74 -1.78 -14.62 3.95
C ASP A 74 -1.52 -13.28 3.24
N ALA A 75 -2.55 -12.47 3.03
CA ALA A 75 -2.46 -11.31 2.15
C ALA A 75 -1.60 -10.17 2.71
N ILE A 76 -1.72 -9.84 4.00
CA ILE A 76 -0.89 -8.81 4.65
C ILE A 76 0.59 -9.23 4.70
N PRO A 77 0.95 -10.46 5.10
CA PRO A 77 2.32 -10.95 4.99
C PRO A 77 2.88 -10.95 3.56
N ASP A 78 2.07 -11.32 2.56
CA ASP A 78 2.45 -11.25 1.14
C ASP A 78 2.71 -9.79 0.70
N ALA A 79 1.82 -8.86 1.04
CA ALA A 79 2.01 -7.44 0.75
C ALA A 79 3.27 -6.87 1.40
N LYS A 80 3.63 -7.30 2.60
CA LYS A 80 4.90 -6.92 3.25
C LYS A 80 6.11 -7.43 2.45
N LYS A 81 6.10 -8.70 2.01
CA LYS A 81 7.17 -9.25 1.16
C LYS A 81 7.29 -8.46 -0.15
N ARG A 82 6.16 -8.18 -0.78
CA ARG A 82 6.08 -7.36 -2.00
C ARG A 82 6.60 -5.95 -1.82
N LEU A 83 6.28 -5.27 -0.72
CA LEU A 83 6.83 -3.94 -0.40
C LEU A 83 8.36 -4.00 -0.21
N ASN A 84 8.88 -5.02 0.48
CA ASN A 84 10.32 -5.21 0.61
C ASN A 84 10.99 -5.44 -0.74
N TYR A 85 10.36 -6.21 -1.63
CA TYR A 85 10.83 -6.40 -2.99
C TYR A 85 10.88 -5.07 -3.76
N VAL A 86 9.87 -4.22 -3.62
CA VAL A 86 9.89 -2.87 -4.21
C VAL A 86 11.07 -2.05 -3.69
N ILE A 87 11.33 -2.08 -2.38
CA ILE A 87 12.45 -1.36 -1.77
C ILE A 87 13.77 -1.85 -2.38
N GLU A 88 14.00 -3.16 -2.41
CA GLU A 88 15.23 -3.74 -2.96
C GLU A 88 15.43 -3.38 -4.44
N MET A 89 14.37 -3.47 -5.24
CA MET A 89 14.43 -3.12 -6.66
C MET A 89 14.71 -1.63 -6.86
N THR A 90 14.10 -0.75 -6.05
CA THR A 90 14.36 0.69 -6.12
C THR A 90 15.78 1.05 -5.71
N GLU A 91 16.33 0.38 -4.69
CA GLU A 91 17.71 0.58 -4.24
C GLU A 91 18.71 0.10 -5.31
N ASN A 92 18.48 -1.08 -5.88
CA ASN A 92 19.32 -1.62 -6.95
C ASN A 92 19.36 -0.70 -8.17
N ALA A 93 18.18 -0.21 -8.61
CA ALA A 93 18.07 0.70 -9.72
C ALA A 93 18.74 2.06 -9.46
N ALA A 94 18.60 2.60 -8.24
CA ALA A 94 19.27 3.83 -7.84
C ALA A 94 20.79 3.68 -7.87
N ASN A 95 21.32 2.59 -7.31
CA ASN A 95 22.76 2.30 -7.30
C ASN A 95 23.30 2.16 -8.73
N LYS A 96 22.66 1.35 -9.58
CA LYS A 96 23.07 1.21 -11.00
C LYS A 96 23.05 2.53 -11.76
N THR A 97 22.03 3.35 -11.52
CA THR A 97 21.92 4.67 -12.16
C THR A 97 23.05 5.59 -11.68
N MET A 98 23.33 5.61 -10.37
CA MET A 98 24.40 6.41 -9.79
C MET A 98 25.77 5.98 -10.33
N ASP A 99 26.07 4.68 -10.36
CA ASP A 99 27.32 4.14 -10.89
C ASP A 99 27.54 4.53 -12.35
N ALA A 100 26.50 4.42 -13.19
CA ALA A 100 26.57 4.80 -14.60
C ALA A 100 26.76 6.32 -14.78
N VAL A 101 26.11 7.13 -13.96
CA VAL A 101 26.30 8.59 -13.97
C VAL A 101 27.72 8.94 -13.52
N GLU A 102 28.21 8.36 -12.42
CA GLU A 102 29.57 8.59 -11.92
C GLU A 102 30.65 8.23 -12.95
N ALA A 103 30.46 7.13 -13.69
CA ALA A 103 31.35 6.74 -14.78
C ALA A 103 31.25 7.66 -16.02
N SER A 104 30.07 8.22 -16.29
CA SER A 104 29.83 9.10 -17.45
C SER A 104 30.42 10.52 -17.29
N LEU A 105 30.40 11.06 -16.07
CA LEU A 105 30.88 12.42 -15.76
C LEU A 105 32.34 12.68 -16.17
N PRO A 106 33.33 11.84 -15.83
CA PRO A 106 34.72 12.08 -16.23
C PRO A 106 34.90 12.04 -17.75
N ILE A 107 34.12 11.23 -18.47
CA ILE A 107 34.19 11.15 -19.94
C ILE A 107 33.70 12.47 -20.55
N ALA A 108 32.55 12.96 -20.08
CA ALA A 108 32.00 14.25 -20.50
C ALA A 108 32.96 15.40 -20.19
N GLN A 109 33.59 15.39 -19.00
CA GLN A 109 34.58 16.40 -18.62
C GLN A 109 35.81 16.35 -19.52
N GLN A 110 36.34 15.17 -19.81
CA GLN A 110 37.50 15.05 -20.71
C GLN A 110 37.20 15.53 -22.12
N LEU A 111 36.01 15.25 -22.66
CA LEU A 111 35.58 15.79 -23.96
C LEU A 111 35.54 17.31 -23.93
N ALA A 112 34.98 17.91 -22.88
CA ALA A 112 34.93 19.36 -22.71
C ALA A 112 36.33 19.98 -22.60
N ASP A 113 37.23 19.35 -21.84
CA ASP A 113 38.61 19.80 -21.66
C ASP A 113 39.39 19.76 -22.98
N GLU A 114 39.29 18.66 -23.74
CA GLU A 114 39.93 18.53 -25.05
C GLU A 114 39.44 19.60 -26.05
N ILE A 115 38.12 19.86 -26.09
CA ILE A 115 37.55 20.94 -26.88
C ILE A 115 38.09 22.30 -26.43
N SER A 116 38.15 22.55 -25.11
CA SER A 116 38.65 23.80 -24.55
C SER A 116 40.12 24.08 -24.91
N HIS A 117 40.92 23.03 -25.08
CA HIS A 117 42.31 23.12 -25.53
C HIS A 117 42.45 23.37 -27.03
N ILE A 118 41.55 22.83 -27.86
CA ILE A 118 41.59 22.98 -29.32
C ILE A 118 40.99 24.31 -29.78
N LYS A 119 39.91 24.74 -29.11
CA LYS A 119 39.09 25.89 -29.50
C LYS A 119 39.88 27.20 -29.69
N PRO A 120 40.83 27.60 -28.84
CA PRO A 120 41.58 28.85 -29.01
C PRO A 120 42.41 28.87 -30.30
N THR A 121 43.10 27.77 -30.60
CA THR A 121 43.93 27.66 -31.81
C THR A 121 43.05 27.54 -33.06
N TRP A 122 41.91 26.87 -32.96
CA TRP A 122 40.89 26.85 -34.01
C TRP A 122 40.33 28.24 -34.31
N ASP A 123 40.04 29.05 -33.29
CA ASP A 123 39.55 30.41 -33.45
C ASP A 123 40.59 31.32 -34.12
N ARG A 124 41.87 31.16 -33.77
CA ARG A 124 42.97 31.87 -34.43
C ARG A 124 43.14 31.47 -35.90
N LEU A 125 42.94 30.18 -36.23
CA LEU A 125 42.88 29.73 -37.63
C LEU A 125 41.76 30.45 -38.39
N MET A 126 40.56 30.51 -37.80
CA MET A 126 39.39 31.15 -38.41
C MET A 126 39.55 32.68 -38.57
N SER A 127 40.22 33.33 -37.63
CA SER A 127 40.58 34.75 -37.70
C SER A 127 41.79 35.05 -38.61
N ARG A 128 42.42 34.02 -39.20
CA ARG A 128 43.64 34.12 -40.03
C ARG A 128 44.87 34.63 -39.27
N GLU A 129 44.93 34.36 -37.97
CA GLU A 129 46.00 34.77 -37.03
C GLU A 129 46.87 33.57 -36.57
N ILE A 130 46.82 32.46 -37.30
CA ILE A 130 47.57 31.25 -36.96
C ILE A 130 49.01 31.32 -37.46
N GLU A 131 49.95 30.87 -36.64
CA GLU A 131 51.35 30.76 -37.04
C GLU A 131 51.61 29.46 -37.83
N LEU A 132 52.60 29.48 -38.73
CA LEU A 132 52.97 28.34 -39.58
C LEU A 132 53.30 27.05 -38.80
N GLY A 133 53.83 27.18 -37.57
CA GLY A 133 54.12 26.04 -36.70
C GLY A 133 52.88 25.47 -35.98
N GLU A 134 51.87 26.30 -35.74
CA GLU A 134 50.68 25.94 -34.96
C GLU A 134 49.66 25.16 -35.78
N PHE A 135 49.60 25.40 -37.10
CA PHE A 135 48.67 24.69 -37.99
C PHE A 135 48.89 23.17 -37.94
N LYS A 136 50.15 22.73 -38.02
CA LYS A 136 50.47 21.30 -37.95
C LYS A 136 50.05 20.71 -36.61
N VAL A 137 50.32 21.40 -35.49
CA VAL A 137 49.92 20.95 -34.16
C VAL A 137 48.39 20.86 -34.05
N LEU A 138 47.67 21.87 -34.54
CA LEU A 138 46.21 21.89 -34.56
C LEU A 138 45.63 20.69 -35.32
N CYS A 139 46.16 20.35 -36.50
CA CYS A 139 45.71 19.18 -37.25
C CYS A 139 45.87 17.88 -36.46
N HIS A 140 47.00 17.68 -35.76
CA HIS A 140 47.21 16.48 -34.94
C HIS A 140 46.29 16.48 -33.71
N SER A 141 46.05 17.63 -33.08
CA SER A 141 45.14 17.75 -31.94
C SER A 141 43.70 17.43 -32.34
N ILE A 142 43.23 17.93 -33.50
CA ILE A 142 41.90 17.64 -34.03
C ILE A 142 41.78 16.16 -34.40
N ASP A 143 42.76 15.59 -35.08
CA ASP A 143 42.75 14.17 -35.46
C ASP A 143 42.69 13.25 -34.22
N LYS A 144 43.47 13.57 -33.18
CA LYS A 144 43.44 12.88 -31.90
C LYS A 144 42.09 13.06 -31.19
N PHE A 145 41.53 14.26 -31.18
CA PHE A 145 40.22 14.53 -30.58
C PHE A 145 39.12 13.76 -31.32
N MET A 146 39.09 13.79 -32.66
CA MET A 146 38.11 13.05 -33.46
C MET A 146 38.19 11.54 -33.20
N SER A 147 39.40 10.98 -33.17
CA SER A 147 39.62 9.55 -32.92
C SER A 147 39.19 9.14 -31.51
N SER A 148 39.51 9.95 -30.49
CA SER A 148 39.15 9.64 -29.10
C SER A 148 37.69 9.94 -28.77
N SER A 149 37.09 10.95 -29.42
CA SER A 149 35.71 11.35 -29.18
C SER A 149 34.72 10.27 -29.59
N HIS A 150 35.01 9.52 -30.64
CA HIS A 150 34.16 8.39 -31.06
C HIS A 150 34.03 7.37 -29.91
N HIS A 151 35.16 6.89 -29.39
CA HIS A 151 35.18 5.91 -28.31
C HIS A 151 34.51 6.42 -27.03
N LYS A 152 34.78 7.67 -26.65
CA LYS A 152 34.17 8.31 -25.48
C LYS A 152 32.65 8.47 -25.63
N THR A 153 32.19 8.77 -26.83
CA THR A 153 30.75 8.89 -27.12
C THR A 153 30.07 7.54 -27.10
N ASP A 154 30.70 6.48 -27.64
CA ASP A 154 30.18 5.11 -27.55
C ASP A 154 30.06 4.65 -26.09
N GLU A 155 31.08 4.95 -25.27
CA GLU A 155 31.09 4.61 -23.85
C GLU A 155 30.01 5.39 -23.08
N LEU A 156 29.85 6.69 -23.34
CA LEU A 156 28.74 7.48 -22.80
C LEU A 156 27.39 6.91 -23.20
N GLN A 157 27.21 6.52 -24.46
CA GLN A 157 25.97 5.90 -24.92
C GLN A 157 25.69 4.60 -24.18
N SER A 158 26.71 3.76 -23.96
CA SER A 158 26.57 2.53 -23.19
C SER A 158 26.10 2.81 -21.75
N PHE A 159 26.67 3.82 -21.07
CA PHE A 159 26.18 4.22 -19.74
C PHE A 159 24.75 4.75 -19.76
N MET A 160 24.37 5.54 -20.77
CA MET A 160 22.98 5.99 -20.90
C MET A 160 22.01 4.82 -21.13
N THR A 161 22.41 3.81 -21.90
CA THR A 161 21.64 2.57 -22.06
C THR A 161 21.54 1.80 -20.74
N ASN A 162 22.61 1.71 -19.96
CA ASN A 162 22.57 1.08 -18.63
C ASN A 162 21.63 1.80 -17.67
N ILE A 163 21.59 3.13 -17.71
CA ILE A 163 20.63 3.93 -16.93
C ILE A 163 19.19 3.62 -17.36
N LEU A 164 18.93 3.55 -18.67
CA LEU A 164 17.59 3.20 -19.18
C LEU A 164 17.16 1.80 -18.75
N MET A 165 18.03 0.79 -18.88
CA MET A 165 17.73 -0.57 -18.42
C MET A 165 17.54 -0.65 -16.91
N ALA A 166 18.30 0.14 -16.14
CA ALA A 166 18.11 0.20 -14.70
C ALA A 166 16.74 0.76 -14.30
N GLN A 167 16.00 1.44 -15.19
CA GLN A 167 14.67 2.00 -14.92
C GLN A 167 13.52 0.99 -15.11
N ASP A 168 13.77 -0.19 -15.67
CA ASP A 168 12.74 -1.22 -15.89
C ASP A 168 12.05 -1.69 -14.59
N TYR A 169 12.69 -1.44 -13.43
CA TYR A 169 12.05 -1.66 -12.12
C TYR A 169 10.76 -0.86 -11.94
N GLN A 170 10.59 0.27 -12.61
CA GLN A 170 9.45 1.15 -12.41
C GLN A 170 8.13 0.46 -12.78
N ASP A 171 8.12 -0.32 -13.88
CA ASP A 171 6.91 -1.02 -14.28
C ASP A 171 6.54 -2.09 -13.25
N LEU A 172 7.52 -2.92 -12.90
CA LEU A 172 7.34 -4.02 -11.97
C LEU A 172 6.94 -3.54 -10.56
N THR A 173 7.64 -2.53 -10.04
CA THR A 173 7.31 -1.93 -8.74
C THR A 173 5.97 -1.20 -8.77
N GLY A 174 5.62 -0.57 -9.90
CA GLY A 174 4.31 0.05 -10.10
C GLY A 174 3.16 -0.96 -10.06
N GLN A 175 3.34 -2.14 -10.69
CA GLN A 175 2.36 -3.23 -10.62
C GLN A 175 2.19 -3.74 -9.19
N VAL A 176 3.31 -3.94 -8.48
CA VAL A 176 3.29 -4.40 -7.09
C VAL A 176 2.57 -3.39 -6.18
N ILE A 177 2.88 -2.10 -6.31
CA ILE A 177 2.23 -1.03 -5.53
C ILE A 177 0.71 -0.99 -5.80
N ARG A 178 0.28 -1.09 -7.06
CA ARG A 178 -1.15 -1.15 -7.41
C ARG A 178 -1.85 -2.30 -6.69
N ARG A 179 -1.24 -3.49 -6.66
CA ARG A 179 -1.81 -4.65 -5.97
C ARG A 179 -1.91 -4.43 -4.46
N ILE A 180 -0.92 -3.77 -3.85
CA ILE A 180 -0.96 -3.43 -2.43
C ILE A 180 -2.06 -2.40 -2.14
N ILE A 181 -2.27 -1.42 -3.02
CA ILE A 181 -3.36 -0.45 -2.87
C ILE A 181 -4.73 -1.14 -2.91
N GLU A 182 -4.92 -2.10 -3.82
CA GLU A 182 -6.15 -2.91 -3.88
C GLU A 182 -6.36 -3.69 -2.58
N LEU A 183 -5.31 -4.35 -2.06
CA LEU A 183 -5.40 -5.06 -0.79
C LEU A 183 -5.78 -4.13 0.36
N VAL A 184 -5.18 -2.93 0.44
CA VAL A 184 -5.50 -1.95 1.48
C VAL A 184 -6.97 -1.52 1.40
N ARG A 185 -7.51 -1.34 0.19
CA ARG A 185 -8.94 -1.05 0.01
C ARG A 185 -9.82 -2.20 0.50
N GLU A 186 -9.45 -3.45 0.23
CA GLU A 186 -10.20 -4.62 0.71
C GLU A 186 -10.18 -4.74 2.24
N VAL A 187 -9.04 -4.45 2.87
CA VAL A 187 -8.92 -4.35 4.34
C VAL A 187 -9.86 -3.27 4.87
N GLU A 188 -9.84 -2.07 4.26
CA GLU A 188 -10.67 -0.93 4.66
C GLU A 188 -12.16 -1.25 4.55
N GLU A 189 -12.61 -1.83 3.43
CA GLU A 189 -14.01 -2.24 3.25
C GLU A 189 -14.45 -3.29 4.28
N SER A 190 -13.57 -4.25 4.60
CA SER A 190 -13.85 -5.28 5.62
C SER A 190 -14.04 -4.65 7.01
N LEU A 191 -13.21 -3.66 7.36
CA LEU A 191 -13.34 -2.92 8.61
C LEU A 191 -14.59 -2.01 8.63
N LEU A 192 -14.98 -1.43 7.49
CA LEU A 192 -16.22 -0.65 7.37
C LEU A 192 -17.46 -1.53 7.49
N HIS A 193 -17.47 -2.72 6.89
CA HIS A 193 -18.56 -3.69 7.06
C HIS A 193 -18.72 -4.10 8.52
N LEU A 194 -17.60 -4.35 9.21
CA LEU A 194 -17.60 -4.61 10.64
C LEU A 194 -18.23 -3.45 11.42
N LEU A 195 -17.72 -2.23 11.21
CA LEU A 195 -18.24 -1.06 11.91
C LEU A 195 -19.74 -0.86 11.66
N THR A 196 -20.19 -1.13 10.43
CA THR A 196 -21.61 -1.04 10.06
C THR A 196 -22.43 -2.12 10.74
N ALA A 197 -21.96 -3.37 10.81
CA ALA A 197 -22.63 -4.47 11.51
C ALA A 197 -22.78 -4.19 13.03
N PHE A 198 -21.77 -3.59 13.65
CA PHE A 198 -21.88 -3.09 15.03
C PHE A 198 -22.90 -1.95 15.14
N SER A 199 -22.92 -1.03 14.16
CA SER A 199 -23.90 0.06 14.15
C SER A 199 -25.33 -0.44 13.94
N GLU A 200 -25.58 -1.43 13.10
CA GLU A 200 -26.93 -1.96 12.82
C GLU A 200 -27.54 -2.70 14.02
N GLN A 201 -26.73 -3.25 14.92
CA GLN A 201 -27.23 -3.87 16.16
C GLN A 201 -27.56 -2.87 17.28
N ASP A 202 -26.99 -1.64 17.23
CA ASP A 202 -27.41 -0.51 18.08
C ASP A 202 -28.49 0.37 17.40
N ILE A 203 -28.64 0.29 16.08
CA ILE A 203 -29.56 1.12 15.30
C ILE A 203 -30.89 0.36 15.06
N SER A 204 -31.63 0.15 16.15
CA SER A 204 -33.08 0.38 16.06
C SER A 204 -33.40 1.88 16.10
N LYS A 205 -32.43 2.76 16.35
CA LYS A 205 -32.56 4.21 16.17
C LYS A 205 -31.24 4.87 15.76
N ALA A 206 -31.28 5.56 14.62
CA ALA A 206 -30.38 6.61 14.13
C ALA A 206 -29.37 6.26 13.00
N VAL A 207 -29.68 6.86 11.84
CA VAL A 207 -28.81 7.33 10.74
C VAL A 207 -28.49 6.33 9.62
N ALA A 208 -29.34 6.37 8.60
CA ALA A 208 -29.00 6.01 7.23
C ALA A 208 -27.92 6.96 6.68
N LEU A 209 -26.68 6.49 6.65
CA LEU A 209 -25.64 7.06 5.80
C LEU A 209 -25.61 6.24 4.51
N LYS A 210 -26.11 6.85 3.43
CA LYS A 210 -26.00 6.30 2.07
C LYS A 210 -24.52 6.28 1.66
N PRO A 211 -23.98 5.17 1.14
CA PRO A 211 -22.71 5.18 0.45
C PRO A 211 -22.85 6.02 -0.82
N GLN A 212 -21.98 7.01 -0.96
CA GLN A 212 -21.89 7.84 -2.15
C GLN A 212 -21.22 7.01 -3.25
N LYS A 213 -22.01 6.59 -4.24
CA LYS A 213 -21.49 6.04 -5.50
C LYS A 213 -20.57 7.08 -6.14
N ILE A 214 -19.31 6.72 -6.32
CA ILE A 214 -18.47 7.32 -7.35
C ILE A 214 -18.53 6.33 -8.50
N ASP A 215 -19.22 6.73 -9.56
CA ASP A 215 -19.32 5.97 -10.81
C ASP A 215 -17.93 5.87 -11.45
N ASP A 216 -17.43 4.66 -11.61
CA ASP A 216 -16.77 4.20 -12.83
C ASP A 216 -16.88 2.65 -12.88
N PRO A 217 -17.44 2.05 -13.95
CA PRO A 217 -17.58 0.62 -14.05
C PRO A 217 -16.24 -0.02 -14.43
N VAL A 218 -15.63 -0.77 -13.52
CA VAL A 218 -14.60 -1.74 -13.88
C VAL A 218 -15.29 -3.08 -14.09
N ASP A 219 -15.14 -3.59 -15.32
CA ASP A 219 -15.77 -4.77 -15.88
C ASP A 219 -15.46 -6.05 -15.06
N PRO A 220 -16.46 -6.83 -14.60
CA PRO A 220 -16.27 -8.03 -13.78
C PRO A 220 -15.70 -9.25 -14.52
N GLU A 221 -15.31 -9.13 -15.80
CA GLU A 221 -14.70 -10.23 -16.57
C GLU A 221 -13.16 -10.33 -16.44
N THR A 222 -12.50 -9.53 -15.60
CA THR A 222 -11.04 -9.61 -15.35
C THR A 222 -10.65 -10.42 -14.11
N LEU A 223 -11.57 -11.21 -13.54
CA LEU A 223 -11.31 -12.15 -12.43
C LEU A 223 -10.43 -13.36 -12.82
N ALA A 224 -10.01 -13.45 -14.08
CA ALA A 224 -9.01 -14.40 -14.59
C ALA A 224 -7.97 -13.68 -15.47
N GLY A 225 -7.26 -12.70 -14.91
CA GLY A 225 -6.08 -12.09 -15.53
C GLY A 225 -4.83 -12.97 -15.36
N PRO A 226 -3.80 -12.83 -16.23
CA PRO A 226 -2.63 -13.70 -16.24
C PRO A 226 -1.89 -13.59 -14.90
N GLU A 227 -1.41 -14.73 -14.38
CA GLU A 227 -0.64 -14.76 -13.14
C GLU A 227 0.53 -13.77 -13.23
N GLY A 228 0.61 -12.86 -12.27
CA GLY A 228 1.71 -11.89 -12.19
C GLY A 228 3.06 -12.58 -11.99
N PRO A 229 4.18 -11.84 -12.13
CA PRO A 229 5.51 -12.42 -12.08
C PRO A 229 5.74 -13.18 -10.76
N ILE A 230 6.12 -14.45 -10.92
CA ILE A 230 6.22 -15.42 -9.84
C ILE A 230 7.51 -15.15 -9.06
N ILE A 231 7.35 -14.79 -7.78
CA ILE A 231 8.45 -14.39 -6.88
C ILE A 231 9.20 -15.63 -6.35
N ASP A 232 8.56 -16.80 -6.30
CA ASP A 232 9.12 -18.04 -5.74
C ASP A 232 9.28 -19.16 -6.82
N LYS A 233 10.34 -19.08 -7.63
CA LYS A 233 10.65 -20.07 -8.70
C LYS A 233 10.94 -21.49 -8.19
N GLU A 234 11.41 -21.67 -6.96
CA GLU A 234 11.90 -22.97 -6.45
C GLU A 234 10.81 -23.85 -5.83
N SER A 235 9.60 -23.33 -5.60
CA SER A 235 8.57 -24.02 -4.80
C SER A 235 7.40 -24.62 -5.60
N ARG A 236 7.31 -24.38 -6.93
CA ARG A 236 6.27 -24.95 -7.81
C ARG A 236 6.89 -25.69 -9.00
N ASN A 237 6.43 -26.92 -9.25
CA ASN A 237 6.80 -27.76 -10.41
C ASN A 237 6.18 -27.31 -11.76
N ASP A 238 5.58 -26.12 -11.82
CA ASP A 238 4.79 -25.62 -12.95
C ASP A 238 5.29 -24.23 -13.41
N VAL A 239 6.61 -24.01 -13.33
CA VAL A 239 7.23 -22.74 -13.69
C VAL A 239 8.32 -22.99 -14.71
N VAL A 240 8.06 -22.49 -15.92
CA VAL A 240 9.04 -22.39 -17.00
C VAL A 240 9.97 -21.23 -16.67
N SER A 241 11.26 -21.52 -16.62
CA SER A 241 12.24 -20.62 -16.00
C SER A 241 13.06 -19.81 -17.00
N ASP A 242 13.03 -20.19 -18.28
CA ASP A 242 13.83 -19.62 -19.36
C ASP A 242 13.05 -19.45 -20.68
N GLN A 243 13.50 -18.52 -21.53
CA GLN A 243 12.84 -18.21 -22.82
C GLN A 243 12.87 -19.39 -23.80
N ASP A 244 13.87 -20.27 -23.68
CA ASP A 244 14.02 -21.47 -24.50
C ASP A 244 12.89 -22.49 -24.24
N GLU A 245 12.43 -22.60 -22.99
CA GLU A 245 11.33 -23.50 -22.61
C GLU A 245 9.95 -22.95 -23.05
N VAL A 246 9.83 -21.62 -23.18
CA VAL A 246 8.65 -20.97 -23.77
C VAL A 246 8.58 -21.26 -25.27
N ASP A 247 9.70 -21.20 -25.97
CA ASP A 247 9.79 -21.52 -27.40
C ASP A 247 9.54 -23.01 -27.67
N ASP A 248 9.97 -23.90 -26.77
CA ASP A 248 9.65 -25.33 -26.82
C ASP A 248 8.15 -25.60 -26.61
N LEU A 249 7.49 -24.89 -25.70
CA LEU A 249 6.05 -24.97 -25.50
C LEU A 249 5.28 -24.47 -26.72
N LEU A 250 5.68 -23.34 -27.30
CA LEU A 250 5.07 -22.80 -28.51
C LEU A 250 5.24 -23.75 -29.71
N SER A 251 6.42 -24.37 -29.84
CA SER A 251 6.70 -25.40 -30.85
C SER A 251 5.83 -26.65 -30.66
N SER A 252 5.55 -27.04 -29.40
CA SER A 252 4.71 -28.20 -29.08
C SER A 252 3.22 -27.97 -29.35
N LEU A 253 2.77 -26.71 -29.31
CA LEU A 253 1.40 -26.28 -29.63
C LEU A 253 1.16 -25.99 -31.12
N GLY A 254 2.20 -26.09 -31.96
CA GLY A 254 2.09 -26.05 -33.41
C GLY A 254 2.04 -24.64 -34.01
N PHE A 255 2.66 -23.65 -33.36
CA PHE A 255 2.99 -22.36 -33.96
C PHE A 255 4.42 -22.32 -34.49
#